data_AF-A0A0W8CHN1-F1
#
_entry.id   AF-A0A0W8CHN1-F1
#
_cell.length_a   1.000
_cell.length_b   1.000
_cell.length_c   1.000
_cell.angle_alpha   90.00
_cell.angle_beta   90.00
_cell.angle_gamma   90.00
#
_symmetry.space_group_name_H-M   'P 1'
#
loop_
_entity.id
_entity.type
_entity.pdbx_description
1 polymer ?
#
loop_
_entity_poly.entity_id
_entity_poly.type
_entity_poly.pdbx_seq_one_letter_code
_entity_poly.pdbx_strand_id
1 'polypeptide(L)'
;MGEIDDGNELATLGMNALHKAFKNSTLSWKKKGDGAVIVNFKSNDTKDVTINIKSGGDKVGNVKLKAGGTAQWRSNVTTLGGKTLYMDRWRPGFLGLPGTGGGSLVLWVPISRQGGHLEINAQLNVS
;
A
#
# COMPACT_ATOMS: atom_id res chain seq x y z
N MET A 1 -9.17 13.85 -8.39
CA MET A 1 -9.11 12.72 -9.34
C MET A 1 -10.43 11.95 -9.29
N GLY A 2 -10.87 11.36 -10.40
CA GLY A 2 -12.26 10.93 -10.64
C GLY A 2 -12.46 9.42 -10.73
N GLU A 3 -13.39 8.95 -11.56
CA GLU A 3 -13.48 7.52 -11.90
C GLU A 3 -12.44 7.18 -12.97
N ILE A 4 -11.99 5.94 -12.98
CA ILE A 4 -11.12 5.38 -14.03
C ILE A 4 -11.66 4.03 -14.48
N ASP A 5 -11.26 3.61 -15.67
CA ASP A 5 -11.57 2.27 -16.19
C ASP A 5 -10.62 1.21 -15.62
N ASP A 6 -10.99 -0.05 -15.80
CA ASP A 6 -10.28 -1.21 -15.28
C ASP A 6 -8.81 -1.25 -15.75
N GLY A 7 -7.91 -1.73 -14.90
CA GLY A 7 -6.51 -1.86 -15.29
C GLY A 7 -5.56 -2.28 -14.17
N ASN A 8 -4.32 -2.56 -14.55
CA ASN A 8 -3.22 -2.94 -13.67
C ASN A 8 -2.00 -2.01 -13.79
N GLU A 9 -2.10 -0.98 -14.62
CA GLU A 9 -1.02 -0.05 -14.90
C GLU A 9 -0.74 0.85 -13.69
N LEU A 10 0.52 0.85 -13.23
CA LEU A 10 0.93 1.59 -12.03
C LEU A 10 0.75 3.10 -12.22
N ALA A 11 1.07 3.59 -13.42
CA ALA A 11 0.98 5.00 -13.78
C ALA A 11 -0.45 5.54 -13.66
N THR A 12 -1.46 4.72 -13.92
CA THR A 12 -2.87 5.11 -13.84
C THR A 12 -3.26 5.57 -12.44
N LEU A 13 -2.72 4.91 -11.40
CA LEU A 13 -2.96 5.28 -10.00
C LEU A 13 -1.83 6.10 -9.38
N GLY A 14 -0.85 6.51 -10.20
CA GLY A 14 0.38 7.12 -9.70
C GLY A 14 1.12 6.25 -8.69
N MET A 15 1.02 4.92 -8.81
CA MET A 15 1.65 4.01 -7.85
C MET A 15 3.16 4.04 -8.02
N ASN A 16 3.87 4.45 -6.96
CA ASN A 16 5.31 4.60 -6.98
C ASN A 16 5.95 4.04 -5.71
N ALA A 17 6.98 3.21 -5.90
CA ALA A 17 7.88 2.82 -4.83
C ALA A 17 8.96 3.88 -4.68
N LEU A 18 8.87 4.68 -3.62
CA LEU A 18 9.92 5.61 -3.23
C LEU A 18 11.04 4.78 -2.60
N HIS A 19 12.10 4.50 -3.38
CA HIS A 19 13.24 3.64 -3.01
C HIS A 19 12.97 2.13 -3.14
N LYS A 20 13.84 1.30 -2.54
CA LYS A 20 13.97 -0.13 -2.86
C LYS A 20 13.00 -1.02 -2.12
N ALA A 21 12.52 -0.62 -0.93
CA ALA A 21 11.69 -1.47 -0.07
C ALA A 21 10.46 -2.00 -0.81
N PHE A 22 9.74 -1.16 -1.56
CA PHE A 22 8.50 -1.55 -2.22
C PHE A 22 8.63 -1.87 -3.72
N LYS A 23 9.87 -1.99 -4.23
CA LYS A 23 10.10 -2.28 -5.65
C LYS A 23 9.45 -3.61 -6.05
N ASN A 24 8.90 -3.67 -7.26
CA ASN A 24 8.14 -4.79 -7.84
C ASN A 24 6.75 -5.02 -7.25
N SER A 25 6.21 -4.07 -6.48
CA SER A 25 4.80 -4.08 -6.10
C SER A 25 3.90 -3.90 -7.33
N THR A 26 2.72 -4.52 -7.32
CA THR A 26 1.73 -4.44 -8.40
C THR A 26 0.36 -4.03 -7.87
N LEU A 27 -0.53 -3.63 -8.77
CA LEU A 27 -1.93 -3.32 -8.43
C LEU A 27 -2.88 -3.87 -9.48
N SER A 28 -4.15 -4.00 -9.11
CA SER A 28 -5.26 -4.13 -10.04
C SER A 28 -6.44 -3.29 -9.56
N TRP A 29 -7.13 -2.66 -10.50
CA TRP A 29 -8.33 -1.89 -10.29
C TRP A 29 -9.44 -2.42 -11.20
N LYS A 30 -10.63 -2.57 -10.62
CA LYS A 30 -11.88 -2.73 -11.36
C LYS A 30 -12.83 -1.61 -10.97
N LYS A 31 -13.45 -0.98 -11.96
CA LYS A 31 -14.45 0.07 -11.79
C LYS A 31 -15.73 -0.47 -11.15
N LYS A 32 -16.19 -1.65 -11.59
CA LYS A 32 -17.30 -2.37 -10.96
C LYS A 32 -16.78 -3.38 -9.96
N GLY A 33 -17.26 -3.31 -8.72
CA GLY A 33 -16.75 -4.19 -7.66
C GLY A 33 -17.51 -4.08 -6.35
N ASP A 34 -16.94 -4.71 -5.32
CA ASP A 34 -17.49 -4.85 -3.97
C ASP A 34 -17.12 -3.68 -3.03
N GLY A 35 -16.40 -2.68 -3.54
CA GLY A 35 -15.90 -1.55 -2.76
C GLY A 35 -14.66 -1.86 -1.95
N ALA A 36 -14.01 -3.01 -2.11
CA ALA A 36 -12.85 -3.37 -1.32
C ALA A 36 -11.58 -2.60 -1.74
N VAL A 37 -10.77 -2.25 -0.74
CA VAL A 37 -9.36 -1.86 -0.92
C VAL A 37 -8.53 -2.84 -0.12
N ILE A 38 -7.78 -3.69 -0.81
CA ILE A 38 -7.00 -4.78 -0.23
C ILE A 38 -5.52 -4.55 -0.51
N VAL A 39 -4.70 -4.68 0.53
CA VAL A 39 -3.25 -4.71 0.39
C VAL A 39 -2.72 -6.03 0.90
N ASN A 40 -2.19 -6.83 -0.02
CA ASN A 40 -1.49 -8.08 0.27
C ASN A 40 0.00 -7.78 0.40
N PHE A 41 0.55 -7.97 1.58
CA PHE A 41 1.97 -7.81 1.83
C PHE A 41 2.69 -9.15 1.71
N LYS A 42 3.83 -9.13 1.01
CA LYS A 42 4.79 -10.24 0.96
C LYS A 42 6.17 -9.74 1.31
N SER A 43 6.76 -10.30 2.36
CA SER A 43 8.12 -9.95 2.80
C SER A 43 9.15 -10.84 2.14
N ASN A 44 10.02 -10.25 1.32
CA ASN A 44 11.34 -10.78 0.98
C ASN A 44 12.43 -10.17 1.89
N ASP A 45 12.02 -9.45 2.94
CA ASP A 45 12.92 -8.86 3.92
C ASP A 45 13.45 -9.93 4.89
N THR A 46 14.64 -9.71 5.43
CA THR A 46 15.30 -10.59 6.39
C THR A 46 14.98 -10.24 7.84
N LYS A 47 14.28 -9.13 8.10
CA LYS A 47 13.83 -8.80 9.46
C LYS A 47 12.35 -8.43 9.50
N ASP A 48 11.76 -8.64 10.67
CA ASP A 48 10.43 -8.16 11.00
C ASP A 48 10.32 -6.65 10.84
N VAL A 49 9.15 -6.20 10.40
CA VAL A 49 8.84 -4.79 10.20
C VAL A 49 7.40 -4.49 10.62
N THR A 50 7.11 -3.21 10.79
CA THR A 50 5.74 -2.71 10.84
C THR A 50 5.51 -1.80 9.64
N ILE A 51 4.47 -2.05 8.86
CA ILE A 51 4.04 -1.11 7.82
C ILE A 51 3.05 -0.13 8.45
N ASN A 52 3.35 1.16 8.41
CA ASN A 52 2.37 2.20 8.76
C ASN A 52 1.59 2.57 7.51
N ILE A 53 0.27 2.65 7.63
CA ILE A 53 -0.63 2.97 6.53
C ILE A 53 -1.26 4.32 6.83
N LYS A 54 -1.09 5.27 5.92
CA LYS A 54 -1.55 6.64 6.03
C LYS A 54 -2.43 7.01 4.85
N SER A 55 -3.40 7.89 5.08
CA SER A 55 -4.21 8.49 4.02
C SER A 55 -4.54 9.93 4.37
N GLY A 56 -4.39 10.85 3.41
CA GLY A 56 -4.65 12.28 3.63
C GLY A 56 -3.76 12.94 4.70
N GLY A 57 -2.65 12.32 5.08
CA GLY A 57 -1.75 12.79 6.15
C GLY A 57 -1.89 12.02 7.47
N ASP A 58 -3.03 11.38 7.70
CA ASP A 58 -3.33 10.69 8.95
C ASP A 58 -3.00 9.20 8.88
N LYS A 59 -2.59 8.61 10.01
CA LYS A 59 -2.41 7.16 10.14
C LYS A 59 -3.79 6.49 10.23
N VAL A 60 -4.08 5.64 9.25
CA VAL A 60 -5.34 4.86 9.16
C VAL A 60 -5.16 3.40 9.55
N GLY A 61 -3.92 2.93 9.68
CA GLY A 61 -3.65 1.55 10.06
C GLY A 61 -2.18 1.25 10.27
N ASN A 62 -1.92 0.02 10.75
CA ASN A 62 -0.59 -0.57 10.71
C ASN A 62 -0.69 -2.09 10.57
N VAL A 63 0.36 -2.70 10.03
CA VAL A 63 0.49 -4.15 9.87
C VAL A 63 1.85 -4.58 10.38
N LYS A 64 1.88 -5.55 11.29
CA LYS A 64 3.12 -6.24 11.65
C LYS A 64 3.37 -7.34 10.62
N LEU A 65 4.56 -7.36 10.02
CA LEU A 65 4.92 -8.33 8.99
C LEU A 65 6.24 -8.99 9.38
N LYS A 66 6.22 -10.32 9.48
CA LYS A 66 7.40 -11.13 9.79
C LYS A 66 8.36 -11.19 8.60
N ALA A 67 9.64 -11.38 8.88
CA ALA A 67 10.62 -11.73 7.86
C ALA A 67 10.14 -12.96 7.05
N GLY A 68 10.22 -12.91 5.72
CA GLY A 68 9.71 -13.97 4.84
C GLY A 68 8.19 -14.19 4.84
N GLY A 69 7.43 -13.46 5.67
CA GLY A 69 6.01 -13.70 5.89
C GLY A 69 5.08 -12.96 4.94
N THR A 70 3.78 -13.18 5.12
CA THR A 70 2.71 -12.45 4.45
C THR A 70 1.76 -11.84 5.49
N ALA A 71 1.06 -10.78 5.09
CA ALA A 71 -0.01 -10.18 5.87
C ALA A 71 -0.99 -9.48 4.94
N GLN A 72 -2.19 -9.18 5.43
CA GLN A 72 -3.19 -8.47 4.66
C GLN A 72 -3.74 -7.29 5.46
N TRP A 73 -3.96 -6.18 4.78
CA TRP A 73 -4.74 -5.06 5.29
C TRP A 73 -5.93 -4.80 4.38
N ARG A 74 -7.06 -4.44 4.98
CA ARG A 74 -8.31 -4.17 4.28
C ARG A 74 -8.89 -2.84 4.71
N SER A 75 -9.46 -2.15 3.74
CA SER A 75 -10.31 -0.98 3.90
C SER A 75 -11.34 -0.99 2.76
N ASN A 76 -11.93 0.15 2.44
CA ASN A 76 -12.92 0.27 1.37
C ASN A 76 -12.81 1.59 0.61
N VAL A 77 -13.39 1.60 -0.59
CA VAL A 77 -13.43 2.72 -1.53
C VAL A 77 -14.24 3.88 -0.94
N THR A 78 -15.26 3.62 -0.11
CA THR A 78 -16.03 4.70 0.54
C THR A 78 -15.20 5.50 1.54
N THR A 79 -14.22 4.88 2.20
CA THR A 79 -13.33 5.54 3.17
C THR A 79 -12.14 6.21 2.50
N LEU A 80 -11.57 5.58 1.47
CA LEU A 80 -10.29 5.96 0.87
C LEU A 80 -10.40 6.60 -0.51
N GLY A 81 -11.53 6.44 -1.20
CA GLY A 81 -11.74 6.94 -2.55
C GLY A 81 -11.46 8.43 -2.65
N GLY A 82 -10.69 8.81 -3.66
CA GLY A 82 -10.25 10.19 -3.87
C GLY A 82 -9.02 10.59 -3.06
N LYS A 83 -8.58 9.78 -2.09
CA LYS A 83 -7.42 10.08 -1.23
C LYS A 83 -6.16 9.38 -1.72
N THR A 84 -5.02 9.93 -1.35
CA THR A 84 -3.72 9.26 -1.47
C THR A 84 -3.59 8.23 -0.36
N LEU A 85 -3.14 7.03 -0.70
CA LEU A 85 -2.72 5.99 0.22
C LEU A 85 -1.19 5.96 0.24
N TYR A 86 -0.61 5.99 1.44
CA TYR A 86 0.82 6.03 1.66
C TYR A 86 1.21 4.98 2.69
N MET A 87 2.23 4.18 2.37
CA MET A 87 2.68 3.06 3.19
C MET A 87 4.17 3.17 3.46
N ASP A 88 4.53 3.21 4.74
CA ASP A 88 5.91 3.28 5.20
C ASP A 88 6.34 1.98 5.84
N ARG A 89 7.45 1.41 5.36
CA ARG A 89 8.14 0.33 6.09
C ARG A 89 8.88 0.94 7.27
N TRP A 90 8.48 0.57 8.48
CA TRP A 90 9.11 1.00 9.72
C TRP A 90 9.85 -0.17 10.40
N ARG A 91 11.05 0.13 10.89
CA ARG A 91 11.87 -0.74 11.73
C ARG A 91 12.53 0.11 12.83
N PRO A 92 12.59 -0.36 14.08
CA PRO A 92 13.39 0.32 15.09
C PRO A 92 14.87 0.28 14.68
N GLY A 93 15.50 1.46 14.62
CA GLY A 93 16.93 1.58 14.34
C GLY A 93 17.80 1.16 15.53
N PHE A 94 19.12 1.18 15.33
CA PHE A 94 20.08 1.19 16.44
C PHE A 94 19.80 2.43 17.30
N LEU A 95 19.57 2.27 18.60
CA LEU A 95 19.00 3.26 19.55
C LEU A 95 17.46 3.37 19.62
N GLY A 96 16.69 2.53 18.90
CA GLY A 96 15.23 2.57 18.96
C GLY A 96 14.59 3.78 18.26
N LEU A 97 15.40 4.59 17.57
CA LEU A 97 14.91 5.73 16.80
C LEU A 97 14.13 5.24 15.57
N PRO A 98 12.97 5.85 15.24
CA PRO A 98 12.21 5.55 14.05
C PRO A 98 13.04 5.76 12.78
N GLY A 99 13.36 4.69 12.06
CA GLY A 99 13.90 4.77 10.71
C GLY A 99 12.81 4.46 9.69
N THR A 100 12.61 5.34 8.71
CA THR A 100 11.92 5.03 7.44
C THR A 100 12.88 4.43 6.40
N GLY A 101 14.14 4.19 6.80
CA GLY A 101 15.19 3.66 5.95
C GLY A 101 14.69 2.44 5.20
N GLY A 102 14.61 2.56 3.87
CA GLY A 102 14.18 1.51 2.96
C GLY A 102 13.22 1.98 1.89
N GLY A 103 12.30 2.89 2.23
CA GLY A 103 11.36 3.48 1.28
C GLY A 103 9.88 3.35 1.63
N SER A 104 9.05 3.93 0.77
CA SER A 104 7.59 4.01 0.91
C SER A 104 6.89 3.61 -0.38
N LEU A 105 5.62 3.20 -0.28
CA LEU A 105 4.75 2.99 -1.42
C LEU A 105 3.63 4.02 -1.37
N VAL A 106 3.43 4.74 -2.47
CA VAL A 106 2.37 5.73 -2.62
C VAL A 106 1.50 5.38 -3.80
N LEU A 107 0.20 5.64 -3.71
CA LEU A 107 -0.74 5.62 -4.83
C LEU A 107 -1.98 6.44 -4.48
N TRP A 108 -2.79 6.74 -5.48
CA TRP A 108 -4.12 7.30 -5.30
C TRP A 108 -5.19 6.20 -5.41
N VAL A 109 -6.23 6.27 -4.57
CA VAL A 109 -7.36 5.32 -4.58
C VAL A 109 -8.51 5.91 -5.40
N PRO A 110 -8.96 5.27 -6.48
CA PRO A 110 -10.08 5.78 -7.27
C PRO A 110 -11.40 5.83 -6.52
N ILE A 111 -12.24 6.78 -6.92
CA ILE A 111 -13.68 6.70 -6.62
C ILE A 111 -14.37 5.83 -7.67
N SER A 112 -15.46 5.19 -7.30
CA SER A 112 -16.35 4.52 -8.25
C SER A 112 -17.80 4.54 -7.77
N ARG A 113 -18.71 4.94 -8.65
CA ARG A 113 -20.16 4.80 -8.42
C ARG A 113 -20.64 3.35 -8.54
N GLN A 114 -19.81 2.46 -9.09
CA GLN A 114 -20.11 1.04 -9.27
C GLN A 114 -19.41 0.17 -8.20
N GLY A 115 -19.06 0.76 -7.06
CA GLY A 115 -18.39 0.11 -5.93
C GLY A 115 -16.87 0.16 -6.07
N GLY A 116 -16.34 -0.31 -7.20
CA GLY A 116 -14.90 -0.42 -7.40
C GLY A 116 -14.27 -1.60 -6.66
N HIS A 117 -13.05 -1.97 -7.04
CA HIS A 117 -12.24 -2.96 -6.32
C HIS A 117 -10.77 -2.68 -6.58
N LEU A 118 -10.03 -2.37 -5.53
CA LEU A 118 -8.59 -2.14 -5.58
C LEU A 118 -7.86 -3.25 -4.84
N GLU A 119 -6.96 -3.93 -5.51
CA GLU A 119 -6.06 -4.90 -4.90
C GLU A 119 -4.61 -4.55 -5.19
N ILE A 120 -3.79 -4.50 -4.15
CA ILE A 120 -2.37 -4.14 -4.21
C ILE A 120 -1.56 -5.31 -3.69
N ASN A 121 -0.59 -5.77 -4.47
CA ASN A 121 0.40 -6.75 -4.02
C ASN A 121 1.69 -6.00 -3.69
N ALA A 122 1.85 -5.67 -2.41
CA ALA A 122 2.98 -4.93 -1.89
C ALA A 122 4.13 -5.89 -1.53
N GLN A 123 5.19 -5.89 -2.35
CA GLN A 123 6.41 -6.64 -2.07
C GLN A 123 7.33 -5.80 -1.19
N LEU A 124 7.82 -6.37 -0.10
CA LEU A 124 8.82 -5.77 0.78
C LEU A 124 10.18 -6.41 0.55
N ASN A 125 11.18 -5.63 0.15
CA ASN A 125 12.54 -6.09 -0.10
C ASN A 125 13.51 -5.66 0.99
N VAL A 126 14.63 -6.38 1.08
CA VAL A 126 15.80 -5.93 1.82
C VAL A 126 16.27 -4.58 1.25
N SER A 127 16.43 -3.60 2.14
CA SER A 127 16.90 -2.24 1.82
C SER A 127 17.48 -1.57 3.04
#